data_AF-A0A2K8L7F3-F1
#
_entry.id   AF-A0A2K8L7F3-F1
#
_cell.length_a   1.000
_cell.length_b   1.000
_cell.length_c   1.000
_cell.angle_alpha   90.00
_cell.angle_beta   90.00
_cell.angle_gamma   90.00
#
_symmetry.space_group_name_H-M   'P 1'
#
loop_
_entity.id
_entity.type
_entity.pdbx_description
1 polymer ?
#
loop_
_entity_poly.entity_id
_entity_poly.type
_entity_poly.pdbx_seq_one_letter_code
_entity_poly.pdbx_strand_id
1 'polypeptide(L)'
;MKFDNALKKKLLKKLKSYMNAEAEQLQQEDEGLSKVLKKLKKKEKHLKALIAAERDEDVREMLEQELNVVHSQRKKGITLLSSLRKKVSK
;
A
#
# COMPACT_ATOMS: atom_id res chain seq x y z
N MET A 1 -21.82 -17.14 -41.77
CA MET A 1 -21.61 -17.58 -40.36
C MET A 1 -21.99 -16.44 -39.42
N LYS A 2 -23.10 -16.57 -38.68
CA LYS A 2 -23.39 -15.65 -37.56
C LYS A 2 -22.54 -16.13 -36.38
N PHE A 3 -21.35 -15.55 -36.22
CA PHE A 3 -20.64 -15.69 -34.94
C PHE A 3 -21.59 -15.21 -33.85
N ASP A 4 -21.94 -16.11 -32.93
CA ASP A 4 -22.95 -15.85 -31.93
C ASP A 4 -22.57 -14.59 -31.14
N ASN A 5 -23.43 -13.57 -31.14
CA ASN A 5 -23.12 -12.23 -30.63
C ASN A 5 -22.73 -12.29 -29.15
N ALA A 6 -23.26 -13.28 -28.42
CA ALA A 6 -22.89 -13.59 -27.04
C ALA A 6 -21.42 -14.04 -26.90
N LEU A 7 -20.95 -14.93 -27.78
CA LEU A 7 -19.57 -15.40 -27.80
C LEU A 7 -18.59 -14.26 -28.11
N LYS A 8 -18.94 -13.41 -29.09
CA LYS A 8 -18.17 -12.21 -29.43
C LYS A 8 -18.04 -11.26 -28.25
N LYS A 9 -19.16 -10.96 -27.56
CA LYS A 9 -19.14 -10.12 -26.34
C LYS A 9 -18.27 -10.73 -25.23
N LYS A 10 -18.33 -12.05 -25.03
CA LYS A 10 -17.53 -12.76 -24.01
C LYS A 10 -16.03 -12.70 -24.31
N LEU A 11 -15.63 -12.88 -25.57
CA LEU A 11 -14.24 -12.78 -26.00
C LEU A 11 -13.70 -11.34 -25.85
N LEU A 12 -14.47 -10.32 -26.25
CA LEU A 12 -14.08 -8.92 -26.07
C LEU A 12 -13.95 -8.55 -24.58
N LYS A 13 -14.82 -9.07 -23.71
CA LYS A 13 -14.71 -8.88 -22.26
C LYS A 13 -13.42 -9.49 -21.71
N LYS A 14 -13.07 -10.72 -22.13
CA LYS A 14 -11.80 -11.36 -21.75
C LYS A 14 -10.58 -10.59 -22.26
N LEU A 15 -10.62 -10.13 -23.51
CA LEU A 15 -9.53 -9.32 -24.07
C LEU A 15 -9.34 -8.03 -23.28
N LYS A 16 -10.43 -7.34 -22.94
CA LYS A 16 -10.38 -6.14 -22.09
C LYS A 16 -9.77 -6.44 -20.72
N SER A 17 -10.12 -7.56 -20.07
CA SER A 17 -9.48 -7.92 -18.80
C SER A 17 -8.00 -8.23 -18.94
N TYR A 18 -7.57 -8.88 -20.03
CA TYR A 18 -6.14 -9.11 -20.27
C TYR A 18 -5.39 -7.80 -20.52
N MET A 19 -5.97 -6.88 -21.29
CA MET A 19 -5.36 -5.58 -21.58
C MET A 19 -5.32 -4.65 -20.37
N ASN A 20 -6.24 -4.82 -19.41
CA ASN A 20 -6.33 -4.00 -18.20
C ASN A 20 -5.65 -4.62 -16.96
N ALA A 21 -5.18 -5.87 -17.04
CA ALA A 21 -4.70 -6.62 -15.87
C ALA A 21 -3.57 -5.89 -15.13
N GLU A 22 -2.64 -5.26 -15.87
CA GLU A 22 -1.55 -4.48 -15.29
C GLU A 22 -2.06 -3.25 -14.53
N ALA A 23 -3.02 -2.52 -15.11
CA ALA A 23 -3.62 -1.37 -14.45
C ALA A 23 -4.40 -1.76 -13.18
N GLU A 24 -5.13 -2.88 -13.23
CA GLU A 24 -5.84 -3.43 -12.08
C GLU A 24 -4.87 -3.86 -10.97
N GLN A 25 -3.75 -4.50 -11.34
CA GLN A 25 -2.71 -4.89 -10.40
C GLN A 25 -2.06 -3.66 -9.74
N LEU A 26 -1.68 -2.64 -10.52
CA LEU A 26 -1.10 -1.40 -9.99
C LEU A 26 -2.06 -0.69 -9.02
N GLN A 27 -3.37 -0.68 -9.33
CA GLN A 27 -4.38 -0.13 -8.44
C GLN A 27 -4.45 -0.90 -7.12
N GLN A 28 -4.46 -2.24 -7.16
CA GLN A 28 -4.49 -3.08 -5.97
C GLN A 28 -3.23 -2.86 -5.10
N GLU A 29 -2.06 -2.75 -5.72
CA GLU A 29 -0.80 -2.45 -5.04
C GLU A 29 -0.83 -1.06 -4.38
N ASP A 30 -1.33 -0.01 -5.05
CA ASP A 30 -1.49 1.33 -4.49
C ASP A 30 -2.41 1.31 -3.25
N GLU A 31 -3.59 0.72 -3.38
CA GLU A 31 -4.58 0.66 -2.32
C GLU A 31 -4.06 -0.13 -1.12
N GLY A 32 -3.44 -1.28 -1.37
CA GLY A 32 -2.84 -2.14 -0.34
C GLY A 32 -1.76 -1.40 0.44
N LEU A 33 -0.78 -0.82 -0.27
CA LEU A 33 0.31 -0.08 0.35
C LEU A 33 -0.19 1.16 1.10
N SER A 34 -1.14 1.91 0.54
CA SER A 34 -1.77 3.07 1.20
C SER A 34 -2.43 2.67 2.53
N LYS A 35 -3.15 1.54 2.57
CA LYS A 35 -3.75 1.02 3.81
C LYS A 35 -2.69 0.66 4.85
N VAL A 36 -1.60 -0.01 4.45
CA VAL A 36 -0.47 -0.35 5.34
C VAL A 36 0.18 0.92 5.90
N LEU A 37 0.45 1.93 5.07
CA LEU A 37 1.07 3.19 5.51
C LEU A 37 0.19 3.97 6.49
N LYS A 38 -1.13 3.93 6.33
CA LYS A 38 -2.07 4.49 7.31
C LYS A 38 -1.95 3.78 8.66
N LYS A 39 -1.83 2.45 8.68
CA LYS A 39 -1.62 1.66 9.91
C LYS A 39 -0.27 2.00 10.56
N LEU A 40 0.81 2.07 9.79
CA LEU A 40 2.13 2.47 10.30
C LEU A 40 2.09 3.88 10.90
N LYS A 41 1.43 4.85 10.26
CA LYS A 41 1.25 6.21 10.82
C LYS A 41 0.52 6.20 12.15
N LYS A 42 -0.51 5.36 12.31
CA LYS A 42 -1.21 5.20 13.60
C LYS A 42 -0.28 4.59 14.66
N LYS A 43 0.51 3.58 14.28
CA LYS A 43 1.49 2.95 15.17
C LYS A 43 2.57 3.93 15.64
N GLU A 44 3.13 4.75 14.73
CA GLU A 44 4.07 5.83 15.12
C GLU A 44 3.47 6.78 16.15
N LYS A 45 2.21 7.21 15.94
CA LYS A 45 1.53 8.10 16.90
C LYS A 45 1.35 7.45 18.26
N HIS A 46 0.99 6.17 18.28
CA HIS A 46 0.82 5.41 19.50
C HIS A 46 2.14 5.24 20.25
N LEU A 47 3.21 4.82 19.57
CA LEU A 47 4.54 4.68 20.16
C LEU A 47 5.04 5.99 20.76
N LYS A 48 4.85 7.12 20.05
CA LYS A 48 5.18 8.46 20.59
C LYS A 48 4.42 8.79 21.87
N ALA A 49 3.15 8.41 21.95
CA ALA A 49 2.35 8.62 23.15
C ALA A 49 2.82 7.74 24.32
N LEU A 50 3.20 6.48 24.04
CA LEU A 50 3.76 5.57 25.05
C LEU A 50 5.10 6.09 25.59
N ILE A 51 6.03 6.46 24.69
CA ILE A 51 7.34 7.03 25.06
C ILE A 51 7.19 8.25 25.97
N ALA A 52 6.24 9.14 25.67
CA ALA A 52 5.99 10.34 26.46
C ALA A 52 5.42 10.05 27.87
N ALA A 53 4.74 8.92 28.05
CA ALA A 53 4.16 8.51 29.32
C ALA A 53 5.07 7.56 30.13
N GLU A 54 6.03 6.93 29.46
CA GLU A 54 6.94 5.95 30.07
C GLU A 54 7.98 6.64 30.96
N ARG A 55 8.24 6.07 32.13
CA ARG A 55 9.21 6.56 33.11
C ARG A 55 10.39 5.62 33.29
N ASP A 56 10.20 4.36 32.98
CA ASP A 56 11.26 3.36 32.96
C ASP A 56 12.14 3.57 31.72
N GLU A 57 13.44 3.81 31.93
CA GLU A 57 14.34 4.18 30.85
C GLU A 57 14.61 3.02 29.88
N ASP A 58 14.69 1.78 30.39
CA ASP A 58 14.90 0.60 29.56
C ASP A 58 13.68 0.34 28.67
N VAL A 59 12.47 0.49 29.23
CA VAL A 59 11.22 0.37 28.46
C VAL A 59 11.09 1.49 27.43
N ARG A 60 11.46 2.73 27.81
CA ARG A 60 11.46 3.87 26.89
C ARG A 60 12.40 3.62 25.72
N GLU A 61 13.62 3.15 25.96
CA GLU A 61 14.59 2.87 24.91
C GLU A 61 14.06 1.81 23.93
N MET A 62 13.45 0.73 24.43
CA MET A 62 12.83 -0.29 23.57
C MET A 62 11.73 0.30 22.67
N LEU A 63 10.87 1.16 23.23
CA LEU A 63 9.80 1.81 22.47
C LEU A 63 10.36 2.76 21.39
N GLU A 64 11.45 3.47 21.67
CA GLU A 64 12.14 4.34 20.73
C GLU A 64 12.78 3.55 19.57
N GLN A 65 13.41 2.41 19.88
CA GLN A 65 13.94 1.50 18.86
C GLN A 65 12.82 0.99 17.93
N GLU A 66 11.68 0.59 18.49
CA GLU A 66 10.52 0.20 17.69
C GLU A 66 9.99 1.35 16.84
N LEU A 67 9.89 2.56 17.40
CA LEU A 67 9.47 3.77 16.67
C LEU A 67 10.38 4.03 15.48
N ASN A 68 11.70 3.90 15.65
CA ASN A 68 12.68 4.10 14.59
C ASN A 68 12.48 3.10 13.43
N VAL A 69 12.24 1.83 13.74
CA VAL A 69 11.94 0.80 12.74
C VAL A 69 10.66 1.15 11.99
N VAL A 70 9.57 1.41 12.71
CA VAL A 70 8.26 1.75 12.11
C VAL A 70 8.37 2.99 11.23
N HIS A 71 9.10 4.01 11.69
CA HIS A 71 9.29 5.26 10.97
C HIS A 71 10.08 5.07 9.67
N SER A 72 11.19 4.33 9.74
CA SER A 72 12.01 3.99 8.58
C SER A 72 11.19 3.23 7.52
N GLN A 73 10.41 2.23 7.94
CA GLN A 73 9.56 1.46 7.03
C GLN A 73 8.45 2.32 6.42
N ARG A 74 7.81 3.20 7.19
CA ARG A 74 6.79 4.11 6.64
C ARG A 74 7.40 5.06 5.59
N LYS A 75 8.59 5.60 5.83
CA LYS A 75 9.27 6.49 4.88
C LYS A 75 9.62 5.76 3.57
N LYS A 76 10.13 4.53 3.67
CA LYS A 76 10.39 3.66 2.51
C LYS A 76 9.11 3.41 1.71
N GLY A 77 8.02 3.03 2.38
CA GLY A 77 6.76 2.76 1.72
C GLY A 77 6.11 4.00 1.09
N ILE A 78 6.25 5.20 1.67
CA ILE A 78 5.81 6.45 1.01
C ILE A 78 6.55 6.67 -0.32
N THR A 79 7.85 6.41 -0.34
CA THR A 79 8.68 6.54 -1.54
C THR A 79 8.26 5.54 -2.62
N LEU A 80 8.00 4.30 -2.21
CA LEU A 80 7.47 3.26 -3.09
C LEU A 80 6.09 3.63 -3.65
N LEU A 81 5.16 4.11 -2.81
CA LEU A 81 3.83 4.53 -3.23
C LEU A 81 3.88 5.67 -4.25
N SER A 82 4.74 6.67 -4.03
CA SER A 82 4.95 7.75 -4.99
C SER A 82 5.45 7.21 -6.34
N SER A 83 6.34 6.22 -6.32
CA SER A 83 6.89 5.60 -7.53
C SER A 83 5.83 4.79 -8.29
N LEU A 84 4.98 4.04 -7.59
CA LEU A 84 3.85 3.31 -8.17
C LEU A 84 2.88 4.27 -8.89
N ARG A 85 2.52 5.38 -8.25
CA ARG A 85 1.61 6.39 -8.83
C ARG A 85 2.18 7.05 -10.08
N LYS A 86 3.50 7.29 -10.13
CA LYS A 86 4.17 7.82 -11.32
C LYS A 86 4.13 6.85 -12.50
N LYS A 87 4.11 5.54 -12.25
CA LYS A 87 3.95 4.53 -13.31
C LYS A 87 2.55 4.56 -13.92
N VAL A 88 1.52 4.85 -13.12
CA VAL A 88 0.12 4.96 -13.57
C VAL A 88 -0.13 6.24 -14.39
N SER A 89 0.64 7.31 -14.16
CA SER A 89 0.50 8.59 -14.90
C SER A 89 1.26 8.66 -16.23
N LYS A 90 1.98 7.61 -16.62
CA LYS A 90 2.65 7.48 -17.92
C LYS A 90 1.83 6.59 -18.84
#